data_AF-A0A559TRW7-F1
#
_entry.id   AF-A0A559TRW7-F1
#
_cell.length_a   1.000
_cell.length_b   1.000
_cell.length_c   1.000
_cell.angle_alpha   90.00
_cell.angle_beta   90.00
_cell.angle_gamma   90.00
#
_symmetry.space_group_name_H-M   'P 1'
#
loop_
_entity.id
_entity.type
_entity.pdbx_description
1 polymer ?
#
loop_
_entity_poly.entity_id
_entity_poly.type
_entity_poly.pdbx_seq_one_letter_code
_entity_poly.pdbx_strand_id
1 'polypeptide(L)'
;MLAGAKSLAAITEWAADAPAAVLTALGGPSREPTGPTAPAEATVRRILQRVDGDALDAAIGAWLAARDPDRPSPNHDLGRRARRSLAVDGKTVRGARRADGTQVHLLAAMTRTGLVAAQREVGAKTNEITVFRPMLADLDLADTVVTFDALHSQTAHARFLVAEKKAHYIAVIKGNQLLLLHQHLKQLPWREVPLLDKTRATEHGRDEIRRVKTCTVTRGLDFPHADQAVQIVRRRRTVTTRKVTLERVYAVTDLTAEQADAPEIAHRVREHWGIENKIHHVRDTTFAEDASRVRTGTAPPAMEGGSRDERTRNGWYYWGMQEETARSAIDTFISAFNASDDSYVTALLSQALTSDVVFWGPLGRSEGIAAVERFVLDIRRHPAGTGTMVRCSAVDMPDEWARYQWVFTTPDGGPRLTGTDVVHLRRSLIDQVIVFAGEIEPSAS
;
A
#
# COMPACT_ATOMS: atom_id res chain seq x y z
N MET A 1 -9.81 -8.30 2.24
CA MET A 1 -10.45 -9.44 1.54
C MET A 1 -9.79 -10.74 1.94
N LEU A 2 -10.59 -11.78 2.20
CA LEU A 2 -10.11 -13.14 2.47
C LEU A 2 -9.38 -13.71 1.25
N ALA A 3 -8.11 -14.13 1.44
CA ALA A 3 -7.30 -14.82 0.43
C ALA A 3 -7.19 -14.11 -0.95
N GLY A 4 -7.26 -12.77 -0.99
CA GLY A 4 -7.17 -11.99 -2.24
C GLY A 4 -8.47 -11.93 -3.07
N ALA A 5 -9.55 -12.58 -2.61
CA ALA A 5 -10.80 -12.66 -3.35
C ALA A 5 -11.64 -11.38 -3.24
N LYS A 6 -12.01 -10.80 -4.39
CA LYS A 6 -12.58 -9.44 -4.47
C LYS A 6 -14.10 -9.30 -4.42
N SER A 7 -14.80 -10.41 -4.30
CA SER A 7 -16.26 -10.45 -4.28
C SER A 7 -16.74 -11.67 -3.50
N LEU A 8 -18.03 -11.69 -3.11
CA LEU A 8 -18.64 -12.88 -2.51
C LEU A 8 -18.54 -14.10 -3.44
N ALA A 9 -18.65 -13.88 -4.75
CA ALA A 9 -18.47 -14.92 -5.76
C ALA A 9 -17.04 -15.48 -5.73
N ALA A 10 -16.03 -14.60 -5.79
CA ALA A 10 -14.63 -15.01 -5.75
C ALA A 10 -14.24 -15.71 -4.43
N ILE A 11 -14.82 -15.29 -3.29
CA ILE A 11 -14.61 -15.99 -2.00
C ILE A 11 -15.22 -17.38 -2.03
N THR A 12 -16.39 -17.52 -2.66
CA THR A 12 -17.08 -18.81 -2.77
C THR A 12 -16.36 -19.73 -3.75
N GLU A 13 -15.86 -19.22 -4.87
CA GLU A 13 -15.03 -19.95 -5.83
C GLU A 13 -13.75 -20.44 -5.17
N TRP A 14 -13.01 -19.55 -4.46
CA TRP A 14 -11.83 -19.95 -3.70
C TRP A 14 -12.15 -21.03 -2.66
N ALA A 15 -13.28 -20.90 -1.96
CA ALA A 15 -13.69 -21.91 -0.98
C ALA A 15 -14.07 -23.24 -1.64
N ALA A 16 -14.65 -23.22 -2.84
CA ALA A 16 -14.98 -24.41 -3.62
C ALA A 16 -13.72 -25.12 -4.16
N ASP A 17 -12.70 -24.35 -4.52
CA ASP A 17 -11.42 -24.85 -5.03
C ASP A 17 -10.44 -25.25 -3.90
N ALA A 18 -10.78 -24.97 -2.64
CA ALA A 18 -9.93 -25.27 -1.51
C ALA A 18 -9.75 -26.80 -1.31
N PRO A 19 -8.53 -27.29 -1.05
CA PRO A 19 -8.30 -28.71 -0.80
C PRO A 19 -9.12 -29.24 0.39
N ALA A 20 -9.56 -30.50 0.34
CA ALA A 20 -10.34 -31.11 1.41
C ALA A 20 -9.66 -31.04 2.79
N ALA A 21 -8.32 -31.10 2.85
CA ALA A 21 -7.55 -30.91 4.06
C ALA A 21 -7.72 -29.50 4.66
N VAL A 22 -7.78 -28.47 3.81
CA VAL A 22 -8.02 -27.07 4.22
C VAL A 22 -9.45 -26.91 4.71
N LEU A 23 -10.44 -27.44 4.00
CA LEU A 23 -11.85 -27.42 4.42
C LEU A 23 -12.06 -28.14 5.76
N THR A 24 -11.35 -29.24 5.99
CA THR A 24 -11.38 -29.97 7.27
C THR A 24 -10.75 -29.13 8.39
N ALA A 25 -9.58 -28.55 8.15
CA ALA A 25 -8.89 -27.72 9.14
C ALA A 25 -9.69 -26.45 9.52
N LEU A 26 -10.48 -25.93 8.58
CA LEU A 26 -11.40 -24.80 8.81
C LEU A 26 -12.74 -25.21 9.45
N GLY A 27 -12.96 -26.51 9.71
CA GLY A 27 -14.20 -27.01 10.32
C GLY A 27 -15.42 -26.99 9.38
N GLY A 28 -15.19 -27.11 8.07
CA GLY A 28 -16.25 -27.11 7.06
C GLY A 28 -17.25 -28.26 7.23
N PRO A 29 -18.52 -28.08 6.82
CA PRO A 29 -19.53 -29.11 6.93
C PRO A 29 -19.14 -30.33 6.08
N SER A 30 -19.25 -31.53 6.65
CA SER A 30 -19.05 -32.77 5.91
C SER A 30 -20.38 -33.35 5.44
N ARG A 31 -20.43 -33.81 4.20
CA ARG A 31 -21.56 -34.58 3.67
C ARG A 31 -21.07 -35.95 3.27
N GLU A 32 -21.69 -36.99 3.81
CA GLU A 32 -21.40 -38.35 3.35
C GLU A 32 -22.11 -38.64 2.03
N PRO A 33 -21.45 -39.36 1.09
CA PRO A 33 -20.11 -39.96 1.18
C PRO A 33 -18.96 -39.05 0.67
N THR A 34 -19.28 -37.80 0.29
CA THR A 34 -18.36 -36.90 -0.44
C THR A 34 -17.30 -36.20 0.41
N GLY A 35 -17.41 -36.23 1.74
CA GLY A 35 -16.44 -35.64 2.66
C GLY A 35 -16.65 -34.14 2.92
N PRO A 36 -15.60 -33.42 3.36
CA PRO A 36 -15.66 -31.98 3.68
C PRO A 36 -16.12 -31.17 2.46
N THR A 37 -17.14 -30.33 2.64
CA THR A 37 -17.75 -29.54 1.55
C THR A 37 -17.60 -28.05 1.81
N ALA A 38 -17.32 -27.29 0.76
CA ALA A 38 -17.27 -25.83 0.81
C ALA A 38 -18.63 -25.22 1.19
N PRO A 39 -18.65 -24.11 1.95
CA PRO A 39 -19.90 -23.39 2.21
C PRO A 39 -20.45 -22.79 0.92
N ALA A 40 -21.77 -22.89 0.73
CA ALA A 40 -22.45 -22.20 -0.36
C ALA A 40 -22.33 -20.66 -0.21
N GLU A 41 -22.40 -19.92 -1.32
CA GLU A 41 -22.33 -18.46 -1.33
C GLU A 41 -23.32 -17.82 -0.36
N ALA A 42 -24.54 -18.36 -0.28
CA ALA A 42 -25.57 -17.89 0.63
C ALA A 42 -25.16 -18.00 2.11
N THR A 43 -24.39 -19.03 2.47
CA THR A 43 -23.84 -19.22 3.82
C THR A 43 -22.73 -18.20 4.09
N VAL A 44 -21.78 -18.04 3.16
CA VAL A 44 -20.70 -17.04 3.25
C VAL A 44 -21.28 -15.64 3.43
N ARG A 45 -22.27 -15.27 2.60
CA ARG A 45 -22.98 -13.99 2.68
C ARG A 45 -23.65 -13.76 4.02
N ARG A 46 -24.41 -14.75 4.53
CA ARG A 46 -25.10 -14.63 5.82
C ARG A 46 -24.14 -14.48 7.00
N ILE A 47 -23.00 -15.18 6.96
CA ILE A 47 -21.96 -15.06 7.99
C ILE A 47 -21.40 -13.64 7.96
N LEU A 48 -20.94 -13.17 6.80
CA LEU A 48 -20.37 -11.82 6.69
C LEU A 48 -21.35 -10.71 7.07
N GLN A 49 -22.66 -10.90 6.87
CA GLN A 49 -23.69 -9.94 7.28
C GLN A 49 -24.06 -9.98 8.77
N ARG A 50 -23.67 -11.03 9.49
CA ARG A 50 -24.05 -11.27 10.90
C ARG A 50 -22.88 -11.23 11.88
N VAL A 51 -21.66 -11.43 11.39
CA VAL A 51 -20.45 -11.32 12.20
C VAL A 51 -20.28 -9.88 12.67
N ASP A 52 -20.00 -9.71 13.94
CA ASP A 52 -19.61 -8.42 14.49
C ASP A 52 -18.23 -8.04 13.93
N GLY A 53 -18.18 -6.96 13.15
CA GLY A 53 -16.95 -6.50 12.49
C GLY A 53 -15.89 -6.05 13.48
N ASP A 54 -16.28 -5.38 14.58
CA ASP A 54 -15.34 -4.91 15.60
C ASP A 54 -14.76 -6.11 16.37
N ALA A 55 -15.57 -7.13 16.65
CA ALA A 55 -15.09 -8.35 17.29
C ALA A 55 -14.14 -9.15 16.39
N LEU A 56 -14.43 -9.21 15.08
CA LEU A 56 -13.56 -9.85 14.10
C LEU A 56 -12.22 -9.10 13.96
N ASP A 57 -12.25 -7.78 13.83
CA ASP A 57 -11.06 -6.92 13.76
C ASP A 57 -10.21 -7.05 15.03
N ALA A 58 -10.84 -7.10 16.22
CA ALA A 58 -10.14 -7.32 17.48
C ALA A 58 -9.46 -8.70 17.51
N ALA A 59 -10.14 -9.76 17.06
CA ALA A 59 -9.59 -11.11 17.03
C ALA A 59 -8.40 -11.23 16.05
N ILE A 60 -8.54 -10.70 14.83
CA ILE A 60 -7.48 -10.71 13.82
C ILE A 60 -6.31 -9.82 14.26
N GLY A 61 -6.60 -8.61 14.75
CA GLY A 61 -5.60 -7.69 15.27
C GLY A 61 -4.78 -8.29 16.41
N ALA A 62 -5.43 -8.94 17.38
CA ALA A 62 -4.75 -9.65 18.46
C ALA A 62 -3.86 -10.81 17.94
N TRP A 63 -4.37 -11.60 16.99
CA TRP A 63 -3.61 -12.70 16.38
C TRP A 63 -2.39 -12.22 15.59
N LEU A 64 -2.53 -11.10 14.88
CA LEU A 64 -1.47 -10.43 14.13
C LEU A 64 -0.44 -9.81 15.07
N ALA A 65 -0.88 -9.07 16.10
CA ALA A 65 0.00 -8.47 17.10
C ALA A 65 0.83 -9.52 17.85
N ALA A 66 0.26 -10.70 18.12
CA ALA A 66 0.99 -11.81 18.72
C ALA A 66 2.11 -12.37 17.84
N ARG A 67 2.05 -12.14 16.51
CA ARG A 67 3.02 -12.59 15.49
C ARG A 67 3.90 -11.46 14.98
N ASP A 68 3.83 -10.28 15.57
CA ASP A 68 4.67 -9.16 15.19
C ASP A 68 6.15 -9.53 15.44
N PRO A 69 7.00 -9.56 14.40
CA PRO A 69 8.41 -9.90 14.55
C PRO A 69 9.18 -8.88 15.39
N ASP A 70 8.65 -7.66 15.52
CA ASP A 70 9.21 -6.58 16.33
C ASP A 70 8.65 -6.59 17.78
N ARG A 71 7.90 -7.62 18.18
CA ARG A 71 7.37 -7.76 19.55
C ARG A 71 8.52 -7.94 20.56
N PRO A 72 8.55 -7.16 21.66
CA PRO A 72 9.55 -7.34 22.70
C PRO A 72 9.37 -8.71 23.39
N SER A 73 10.48 -9.41 23.60
CA SER A 73 10.50 -10.66 24.39
C SER A 73 10.57 -10.30 25.88
N PRO A 74 9.80 -10.94 26.77
CA PRO A 74 9.70 -10.55 28.19
C PRO A 74 11.01 -10.64 29.00
N ASN A 75 12.08 -11.24 28.44
CA ASN A 75 13.34 -11.52 29.15
C ASN A 75 14.60 -10.85 28.54
N HIS A 76 14.47 -9.79 27.74
CA HIS A 76 15.63 -9.17 27.09
C HIS A 76 15.85 -7.69 27.44
N ASP A 77 17.11 -7.34 27.66
CA ASP A 77 17.59 -6.05 28.15
C ASP A 77 17.20 -4.86 27.24
N LEU A 78 16.60 -3.82 27.83
CA LEU A 78 15.99 -2.65 27.18
C LEU A 78 17.02 -1.63 26.65
N GLY A 79 18.32 -1.85 26.93
CA GLY A 79 19.34 -0.82 26.79
C GLY A 79 19.72 -0.42 25.35
N ARG A 80 19.48 -1.25 24.32
CA ARG A 80 19.97 -0.99 22.94
C ARG A 80 19.15 -1.59 21.79
N ARG A 81 17.84 -1.85 21.94
CA ARG A 81 16.99 -2.26 20.80
C ARG A 81 16.12 -1.10 20.34
N ALA A 82 15.94 -0.98 19.03
CA ALA A 82 15.02 0.01 18.45
C ALA A 82 13.60 -0.27 18.99
N ARG A 83 13.02 0.69 19.71
CA ARG A 83 11.66 0.58 20.24
C ARG A 83 10.66 0.26 19.13
N ARG A 84 9.65 -0.55 19.45
CA ARG A 84 8.56 -0.85 18.53
C ARG A 84 7.89 0.44 18.07
N SER A 85 7.59 0.56 16.77
CA SER A 85 6.81 1.67 16.21
C SER A 85 5.39 1.20 15.93
N LEU A 86 4.41 1.97 16.42
CA LEU A 86 3.02 1.87 16.01
C LEU A 86 2.58 3.22 15.46
N ALA A 87 1.74 3.22 14.45
CA ALA A 87 1.29 4.43 13.81
C ALA A 87 -0.22 4.37 13.64
N VAL A 88 -0.87 5.45 14.01
CA VAL A 88 -2.33 5.56 14.00
C VAL A 88 -2.74 6.53 12.93
N ASP A 89 -3.57 6.06 12.00
CA ASP A 89 -4.08 6.85 10.87
C ASP A 89 -5.53 6.45 10.53
N GLY A 90 -6.28 7.41 10.02
CA GLY A 90 -7.67 7.26 9.62
C GLY A 90 -7.81 7.14 8.11
N LYS A 91 -8.59 6.16 7.64
CA LYS A 91 -8.90 5.95 6.23
C LYS A 91 -10.41 5.97 5.99
N THR A 92 -10.85 6.82 5.08
CA THR A 92 -12.21 6.72 4.51
C THR A 92 -12.22 5.70 3.38
N VAL A 93 -13.07 4.69 3.53
CA VAL A 93 -13.30 3.65 2.52
C VAL A 93 -14.39 4.17 1.57
N ARG A 94 -14.00 4.66 0.39
CA ARG A 94 -14.91 5.46 -0.45
C ARG A 94 -15.99 4.59 -1.10
N GLY A 95 -15.68 3.33 -1.35
CA GLY A 95 -16.58 2.32 -1.91
C GLY A 95 -17.63 1.82 -0.92
N ALA A 96 -17.27 1.74 0.37
CA ALA A 96 -18.14 1.29 1.43
C ALA A 96 -19.05 2.44 1.90
N ARG A 97 -20.34 2.34 1.58
CA ARG A 97 -21.38 3.25 2.07
C ARG A 97 -22.36 2.51 2.96
N ARG A 98 -22.70 3.13 4.09
CA ARG A 98 -23.77 2.69 4.97
C ARG A 98 -25.13 2.86 4.30
N ALA A 99 -26.17 2.26 4.87
CA ALA A 99 -27.54 2.37 4.38
C ALA A 99 -28.06 3.83 4.34
N ASP A 100 -27.51 4.70 5.19
CA ASP A 100 -27.81 6.14 5.22
C ASP A 100 -27.00 6.98 4.19
N GLY A 101 -26.15 6.33 3.37
CA GLY A 101 -25.32 6.97 2.36
C GLY A 101 -23.99 7.53 2.88
N THR A 102 -23.72 7.47 4.19
CA THR A 102 -22.43 7.90 4.75
C THR A 102 -21.32 6.92 4.39
N GLN A 103 -20.09 7.43 4.21
CA GLN A 103 -18.92 6.60 3.95
C GLN A 103 -18.44 5.95 5.24
N VAL A 104 -17.94 4.72 5.13
CA VAL A 104 -17.25 4.04 6.23
C VAL A 104 -15.89 4.71 6.42
N HIS A 105 -15.56 5.01 7.67
CA HIS A 105 -14.27 5.55 8.04
C HIS A 105 -13.66 4.65 9.12
N LEU A 106 -12.42 4.23 8.93
CA LEU A 106 -11.72 3.30 9.80
C LEU A 106 -10.52 3.99 10.41
N LEU A 107 -10.35 3.87 11.72
CA LEU A 107 -9.11 4.22 12.39
C LEU A 107 -8.30 2.94 12.56
N ALA A 108 -7.03 2.95 12.17
CA ALA A 108 -6.15 1.78 12.26
C ALA A 108 -4.84 2.11 12.99
N ALA A 109 -4.36 1.16 13.78
CA ALA A 109 -3.06 1.19 14.44
C ALA A 109 -2.14 0.14 13.83
N MET A 110 -1.01 0.58 13.28
CA MET A 110 -0.22 -0.22 12.35
C MET A 110 1.25 -0.22 12.69
N THR A 111 1.88 -1.37 12.55
CA THR A 111 3.32 -1.50 12.78
C THR A 111 4.09 -0.98 11.57
N ARG A 112 5.39 -0.77 11.76
CA ARG A 112 6.34 -0.46 10.68
C ARG A 112 6.27 -1.44 9.50
N THR A 113 6.01 -2.71 9.76
CA THR A 113 5.91 -3.76 8.74
C THR A 113 4.58 -3.76 7.99
N GLY A 114 3.67 -2.83 8.29
CA GLY A 114 2.36 -2.74 7.63
C GLY A 114 1.29 -3.67 8.22
N LEU A 115 1.59 -4.30 9.36
CA LEU A 115 0.63 -5.14 10.08
C LEU A 115 -0.37 -4.26 10.84
N VAL A 116 -1.67 -4.51 10.65
CA VAL A 116 -2.75 -3.85 11.40
C VAL A 116 -2.86 -4.54 12.76
N ALA A 117 -2.38 -3.88 13.82
CA ALA A 117 -2.46 -4.42 15.17
C ALA A 117 -3.83 -4.21 15.80
N ALA A 118 -4.50 -3.11 15.45
CA ALA A 118 -5.88 -2.84 15.82
C ALA A 118 -6.54 -1.95 14.77
N GLN A 119 -7.85 -2.10 14.62
CA GLN A 119 -8.67 -1.27 13.75
C GLN A 119 -10.05 -1.14 14.37
N ARG A 120 -10.71 0.01 14.17
CA ARG A 120 -12.11 0.21 14.53
C ARG A 120 -12.81 1.13 13.54
N GLU A 121 -14.09 0.86 13.30
CA GLU A 121 -14.95 1.76 12.55
C GLU A 121 -15.29 3.02 13.37
N VAL A 122 -15.15 4.17 12.74
CA VAL A 122 -15.63 5.45 13.27
C VAL A 122 -17.10 5.57 12.91
N GLY A 123 -17.95 5.23 13.87
CA GLY A 123 -19.41 5.28 13.73
C GLY A 123 -19.95 6.63 13.25
N ALA A 124 -21.10 6.62 12.58
CA ALA A 124 -21.68 7.79 11.90
C ALA A 124 -21.89 9.05 12.78
N LYS A 125 -22.03 8.87 14.10
CA LYS A 125 -22.26 9.95 15.07
C LYS A 125 -21.03 10.26 15.94
N THR A 126 -19.92 9.58 15.70
CA THR A 126 -18.68 9.72 16.48
C THR A 126 -17.55 10.21 15.60
N ASN A 127 -16.43 10.58 16.21
CA ASN A 127 -15.24 11.04 15.49
C ASN A 127 -14.02 10.19 15.83
N GLU A 128 -12.98 10.25 15.00
CA GLU A 128 -11.73 9.49 15.17
C GLU A 128 -11.08 9.70 16.55
N ILE A 129 -11.22 10.90 17.12
CA ILE A 129 -10.67 11.23 18.46
C ILE A 129 -11.28 10.31 19.53
N THR A 130 -12.59 10.08 19.49
CA THR A 130 -13.25 9.20 20.48
C THR A 130 -12.87 7.73 20.34
N VAL A 131 -12.46 7.29 19.15
CA VAL A 131 -12.15 5.88 18.85
C VAL A 131 -10.69 5.53 19.14
N PHE A 132 -9.80 6.53 19.20
CA PHE A 132 -8.37 6.35 19.43
C PHE A 132 -8.05 5.52 20.69
N ARG A 133 -8.57 5.92 21.85
CA ARG A 133 -8.30 5.20 23.12
C ARG A 133 -8.92 3.81 23.15
N PRO A 134 -10.23 3.62 22.83
CA PRO A 134 -10.83 2.29 22.80
C PRO A 134 -10.14 1.31 21.84
N MET A 135 -9.66 1.79 20.69
CA MET A 135 -8.92 0.95 19.74
C MET A 135 -7.59 0.43 20.31
N LEU A 136 -6.91 1.24 21.12
CA LEU A 136 -5.61 0.89 21.72
C LEU A 136 -5.74 0.25 23.11
N ALA A 137 -6.95 0.16 23.66
CA ALA A 137 -7.19 -0.26 25.05
C ALA A 137 -6.72 -1.69 25.35
N ASP A 138 -6.82 -2.60 24.39
CA ASP A 138 -6.45 -4.01 24.59
C ASP A 138 -5.03 -4.33 24.13
N LEU A 139 -4.34 -3.38 23.49
CA LEU A 139 -2.95 -3.56 23.07
C LEU A 139 -1.98 -3.33 24.23
N ASP A 140 -1.00 -4.22 24.34
CA ASP A 140 0.22 -3.97 25.11
C ASP A 140 1.13 -3.04 24.30
N LEU A 141 1.33 -1.84 24.84
CA LEU A 141 2.06 -0.74 24.21
C LEU A 141 3.26 -0.28 25.05
N ALA A 142 3.63 -1.03 26.09
CA ALA A 142 4.78 -0.69 26.91
C ALA A 142 6.03 -0.52 26.02
N ASP A 143 6.75 0.59 26.22
CA ASP A 143 7.95 0.98 25.46
C ASP A 143 7.74 1.06 23.92
N THR A 144 6.50 1.19 23.47
CA THR A 144 6.16 1.37 22.04
C THR A 144 6.02 2.86 21.71
N VAL A 145 6.62 3.30 20.61
CA VAL A 145 6.47 4.67 20.10
C VAL A 145 5.25 4.74 19.18
N VAL A 146 4.21 5.45 19.61
CA VAL A 146 2.97 5.67 18.87
C VAL A 146 3.03 7.00 18.11
N THR A 147 2.99 6.94 16.78
CA THR A 147 2.99 8.12 15.91
C THR A 147 1.58 8.39 15.41
N PHE A 148 1.17 9.65 15.35
CA PHE A 148 -0.16 10.01 14.88
C PHE A 148 -0.18 11.41 14.29
N ASP A 149 -1.19 11.64 13.46
CA ASP A 149 -1.42 12.90 12.78
C ASP A 149 -1.85 14.02 13.76
N ALA A 150 -2.08 15.21 13.22
CA ALA A 150 -2.42 16.35 14.06
C ALA A 150 -3.82 16.28 14.68
N LEU A 151 -4.79 15.62 14.02
CA LEU A 151 -6.13 15.45 14.58
C LEU A 151 -6.09 14.70 15.92
N HIS A 152 -5.16 13.74 16.03
CA HIS A 152 -4.97 12.93 17.23
C HIS A 152 -4.04 13.54 18.29
N SER A 153 -3.44 14.70 18.03
CA SER A 153 -2.63 15.46 19.00
C SER A 153 -3.47 16.10 20.10
N GLN A 154 -4.13 15.24 20.87
CA GLN A 154 -4.96 15.58 22.01
C GLN A 154 -4.17 15.34 23.30
N THR A 155 -4.26 16.27 24.25
CA THR A 155 -3.59 16.15 25.56
C THR A 155 -4.04 14.90 26.30
N ALA A 156 -5.31 14.53 26.15
CA ALA A 156 -5.89 13.30 26.66
C ALA A 156 -5.20 12.05 26.07
N HIS A 157 -4.91 12.01 24.77
CA HIS A 157 -4.22 10.87 24.16
C HIS A 157 -2.78 10.74 24.65
N ALA A 158 -2.05 11.85 24.74
CA ALA A 158 -0.68 11.86 25.27
C ALA A 158 -0.62 11.31 26.70
N ARG A 159 -1.52 11.76 27.59
CA ARG A 159 -1.62 11.25 28.97
C ARG A 159 -1.95 9.75 29.02
N PHE A 160 -2.90 9.31 28.19
CA PHE A 160 -3.26 7.89 28.11
C PHE A 160 -2.07 7.03 27.68
N LEU A 161 -1.34 7.45 26.63
CA LEU A 161 -0.17 6.72 26.13
C LEU A 161 0.93 6.62 27.19
N VAL A 162 1.32 7.74 27.79
CA VAL A 162 2.46 7.76 28.72
C VAL A 162 2.07 7.20 30.10
N ALA A 163 0.98 7.69 30.69
CA ALA A 163 0.65 7.37 32.08
C ALA A 163 0.03 5.98 32.24
N GLU A 164 -0.90 5.61 31.35
CA GLU A 164 -1.66 4.36 31.45
C GLU A 164 -0.98 3.22 30.67
N LYS A 165 -0.56 3.50 29.42
CA LYS A 165 0.01 2.48 28.53
C LYS A 165 1.51 2.28 28.62
N LYS A 166 2.23 3.17 29.33
CA LYS A 166 3.71 3.18 29.39
C LYS A 166 4.34 3.20 27.99
N ALA A 167 3.64 3.84 27.06
CA ALA A 167 4.03 4.03 25.68
C ALA A 167 4.61 5.44 25.50
N HIS A 168 5.32 5.61 24.40
CA HIS A 168 5.84 6.90 23.94
C HIS A 168 5.02 7.41 22.77
N TYR A 169 5.13 8.69 22.44
CA TYR A 169 4.45 9.27 21.30
C TYR A 169 5.32 10.21 20.46
N ILE A 170 4.97 10.36 19.18
CA ILE A 170 5.38 11.50 18.35
C ILE A 170 4.11 12.12 17.78
N ALA A 171 3.79 13.32 18.25
CA ALA A 171 2.54 14.03 17.97
C ALA A 171 2.80 15.19 16.99
N VAL A 172 2.18 15.16 15.81
CA VAL A 172 2.28 16.26 14.85
C VAL A 172 1.41 17.43 15.31
N ILE A 173 1.96 18.65 15.36
CA ILE A 173 1.24 19.83 15.83
C ILE A 173 0.92 20.75 14.65
N LYS A 174 -0.38 20.94 14.35
CA LYS A 174 -0.86 21.91 13.35
C LYS A 174 -1.44 23.16 14.00
N GLY A 175 -1.23 24.29 13.34
CA GLY A 175 -1.64 25.61 13.84
C GLY A 175 -3.15 25.84 13.92
N ASN A 176 -3.97 25.09 13.19
CA ASN A 176 -5.43 25.23 13.25
C ASN A 176 -6.07 24.48 14.43
N GLN A 177 -5.35 23.58 15.10
CA GLN A 177 -5.87 22.76 16.21
C GLN A 177 -5.25 23.15 17.56
N LEU A 178 -3.95 23.44 17.59
CA LEU A 178 -3.22 23.84 18.80
C LEU A 178 -2.41 25.11 18.51
N LEU A 179 -3.12 26.21 18.22
CA LEU A 179 -2.53 27.44 17.70
C LEU A 179 -1.41 27.99 18.61
N LEU A 180 -1.66 28.06 19.92
CA LEU A 180 -0.70 28.60 20.88
C LEU A 180 0.56 27.73 20.97
N LEU A 181 0.41 26.41 21.10
CA LEU A 181 1.52 25.47 21.10
C LEU A 181 2.31 25.56 19.79
N HIS A 182 1.62 25.59 18.65
CA HIS A 182 2.25 25.73 17.35
C HIS A 182 3.00 27.06 17.18
N GLN A 183 2.48 28.16 17.73
CA GLN A 183 3.16 29.45 17.76
C GLN A 183 4.41 29.40 18.64
N HIS A 184 4.34 28.79 19.82
CA HIS A 184 5.49 28.58 20.69
C HIS A 184 6.56 27.73 19.98
N LEU A 185 6.17 26.60 19.37
CA LEU A 185 7.07 25.76 18.59
C LEU A 185 7.74 26.53 17.45
N LYS A 186 7.04 27.45 16.78
CA LYS A 186 7.64 28.31 15.75
C LYS A 186 8.70 29.28 16.28
N GLN A 187 8.57 29.72 17.52
CA GLN A 187 9.44 30.71 18.16
C GLN A 187 10.71 30.11 18.78
N LEU A 188 10.79 28.77 18.90
CA LEU A 188 12.00 28.10 19.35
C LEU A 188 13.22 28.47 18.48
N PRO A 189 14.45 28.47 19.02
CA PRO A 189 15.65 28.96 18.35
C PRO A 189 16.18 27.96 17.30
N TRP A 190 15.35 27.55 16.34
CA TRP A 190 15.67 26.55 15.31
C TRP A 190 16.88 26.89 14.46
N ARG A 191 17.31 28.16 14.44
CA ARG A 191 18.54 28.57 13.74
C ARG A 191 19.80 28.09 14.45
N GLU A 192 19.76 28.04 15.78
CA GLU A 192 20.86 27.62 16.66
C GLU A 192 20.87 26.10 16.87
N VAL A 193 19.72 25.44 16.72
CA VAL A 193 19.62 23.99 16.82
C VAL A 193 20.40 23.31 15.68
N PRO A 194 21.30 22.35 15.98
CA PRO A 194 22.08 21.66 14.97
C PRO A 194 21.18 20.84 14.03
N LEU A 195 21.57 20.78 12.75
CA LEU A 195 20.91 19.92 11.77
C LEU A 195 21.54 18.52 11.84
N LEU A 196 20.91 17.61 12.57
CA LEU A 196 21.42 16.27 12.80
C LEU A 196 20.92 15.25 11.76
N ASP A 197 19.78 15.50 11.10
CA ASP A 197 19.31 14.67 9.97
C ASP A 197 18.99 15.52 8.73
N LYS A 198 19.48 15.06 7.58
CA LYS A 198 19.14 15.58 6.26
C LYS A 198 19.07 14.43 5.27
N THR A 199 17.93 14.32 4.63
CA THR A 199 17.69 13.32 3.59
C THR A 199 17.22 13.99 2.31
N ARG A 200 17.55 13.37 1.18
CA ARG A 200 17.11 13.80 -0.15
C ARG A 200 16.66 12.56 -0.91
N ALA A 201 15.48 12.64 -1.50
CA ALA A 201 14.94 11.59 -2.35
C ALA A 201 14.34 12.23 -3.60
N THR A 202 14.49 11.55 -4.74
CA THR A 202 13.77 11.92 -5.97
C THR A 202 12.77 10.81 -6.24
N GLU A 203 11.48 11.14 -6.17
CA GLU A 203 10.40 10.17 -6.33
C GLU A 203 9.20 10.86 -7.01
N HIS A 204 8.52 10.15 -7.92
CA HIS A 204 7.36 10.66 -8.66
C HIS A 204 7.55 12.05 -9.28
N GLY A 205 8.72 12.30 -9.89
CA GLY A 205 9.04 13.58 -10.51
C GLY A 205 9.21 14.74 -9.51
N ARG A 206 9.46 14.46 -8.24
CA ARG A 206 9.72 15.45 -7.18
C ARG A 206 11.05 15.15 -6.52
N ASP A 207 11.92 16.16 -6.47
CA ASP A 207 13.13 16.17 -5.65
C ASP A 207 12.77 16.75 -4.28
N GLU A 208 12.67 15.90 -3.26
CA GLU A 208 12.34 16.28 -1.90
C GLU A 208 13.56 16.19 -0.99
N ILE A 209 13.86 17.31 -0.33
CA ILE A 209 14.84 17.38 0.76
C ILE A 209 14.08 17.53 2.07
N ARG A 210 14.35 16.65 3.03
CA ARG A 210 13.83 16.74 4.39
C ARG A 210 14.97 17.05 5.35
N ARG A 211 14.72 17.96 6.27
CA ARG A 211 15.65 18.37 7.33
C ARG A 211 14.92 18.25 8.64
N VAL A 212 15.48 17.51 9.58
CA VAL A 212 14.90 17.35 10.91
C VAL A 212 15.84 17.94 11.95
N LYS A 213 15.24 18.75 12.82
CA LYS A 213 15.89 19.35 13.98
C LYS A 213 15.08 18.98 15.21
N THR A 214 15.77 18.65 16.29
CA THR A 214 15.17 18.39 17.59
C THR A 214 15.82 19.27 18.64
N CYS A 215 15.04 19.73 19.61
CA CYS A 215 15.56 20.39 20.79
C CYS A 215 14.79 19.96 22.02
N THR A 216 15.50 19.78 23.13
CA THR A 216 14.90 19.51 24.43
C THR A 216 14.13 20.74 24.90
N VAL A 217 12.93 20.51 25.41
CA VAL A 217 12.03 21.53 25.95
C VAL A 217 11.80 21.28 27.43
N THR A 218 12.78 21.63 28.24
CA THR A 218 12.89 21.21 29.65
C THR A 218 11.85 21.79 30.60
N ARG A 219 10.94 22.65 30.12
CA ARG A 219 9.67 23.14 30.72
C ARG A 219 9.15 24.29 29.85
N GLY A 220 7.90 24.22 29.37
CA GLY A 220 7.28 25.37 28.67
C GLY A 220 6.34 25.04 27.53
N LEU A 221 6.32 23.80 27.03
CA LEU A 221 5.27 23.37 26.12
C LEU A 221 4.04 22.93 26.92
N ASP A 222 2.90 23.55 26.63
CA ASP A 222 1.60 23.15 27.18
C ASP A 222 1.08 21.90 26.43
N PHE A 223 1.88 20.83 26.47
CA PHE A 223 1.53 19.52 25.94
C PHE A 223 2.04 18.43 26.91
N PRO A 224 1.20 17.50 27.37
CA PRO A 224 1.58 16.56 28.43
C PRO A 224 2.80 15.72 28.09
N HIS A 225 3.77 15.67 29.01
CA HIS A 225 4.97 14.85 28.91
C HIS A 225 5.96 15.21 27.79
N ALA A 226 5.73 16.31 27.04
CA ALA A 226 6.63 16.69 25.96
C ALA A 226 8.03 17.06 26.48
N ASP A 227 9.04 16.32 26.02
CA ASP A 227 10.45 16.49 26.41
C ASP A 227 11.30 17.02 25.24
N GLN A 228 10.92 16.70 23.99
CA GLN A 228 11.54 17.27 22.80
C GLN A 228 10.51 17.90 21.86
N ALA A 229 10.90 19.04 21.29
CA ALA A 229 10.26 19.64 20.13
C ALA A 229 10.99 19.24 18.85
N VAL A 230 10.24 19.05 17.77
CA VAL A 230 10.75 18.64 16.46
C VAL A 230 10.32 19.63 15.40
N GLN A 231 11.26 20.09 14.57
CA GLN A 231 10.98 20.82 13.35
C GLN A 231 11.40 19.98 12.15
N ILE A 232 10.45 19.76 11.25
CA ILE A 232 10.67 19.08 9.97
C ILE A 232 10.45 20.09 8.86
N VAL A 233 11.52 20.39 8.12
CA VAL A 233 11.46 21.24 6.93
C VAL A 233 11.53 20.36 5.71
N ARG A 234 10.46 20.40 4.90
CA ARG A 234 10.38 19.69 3.62
C ARG A 234 10.49 20.70 2.49
N ARG A 235 11.52 20.56 1.65
CA ARG A 235 11.67 21.32 0.41
C ARG A 235 11.42 20.38 -0.75
N ARG A 236 10.30 20.56 -1.44
CA ARG A 236 9.97 19.78 -2.64
C ARG A 236 10.20 20.63 -3.87
N ARG A 237 10.91 20.09 -4.86
CA ARG A 237 11.06 20.67 -6.18
C ARG A 237 10.41 19.73 -7.19
N THR A 238 9.38 20.20 -7.87
CA THR A 238 8.84 19.49 -9.03
C THR A 238 9.89 19.52 -10.14
N VAL A 239 10.28 18.34 -10.66
CA VAL A 239 11.38 18.21 -11.61
C VAL A 239 11.02 18.84 -12.96
N THR A 240 9.77 18.70 -13.40
CA THR A 240 9.25 19.23 -14.67
C THR A 240 9.06 20.74 -14.64
N THR A 241 8.31 21.26 -13.68
CA THR A 241 7.98 22.70 -13.59
C THR A 241 9.04 23.53 -12.86
N ARG A 242 10.05 22.88 -12.28
CA ARG A 242 11.05 23.46 -11.36
C ARG A 242 10.46 24.19 -10.15
N LYS A 243 9.14 24.13 -9.92
CA LYS A 243 8.45 24.79 -8.81
C LYS A 243 8.98 24.24 -7.49
N VAL A 244 9.43 25.15 -6.62
CA VAL A 244 9.88 24.81 -5.28
C VAL A 244 8.78 25.15 -4.28
N THR A 245 8.45 24.19 -3.41
CA THR A 245 7.59 24.38 -2.27
C THR A 245 8.36 24.08 -1.00
N LEU A 246 8.13 24.85 0.05
CA LEU A 246 8.74 24.67 1.35
C LEU A 246 7.65 24.56 2.40
N GLU A 247 7.61 23.43 3.09
CA GLU A 247 6.66 23.11 4.14
C GLU A 247 7.43 22.96 5.45
N ARG A 248 6.90 23.54 6.53
CA ARG A 248 7.42 23.37 7.89
C ARG A 248 6.36 22.68 8.72
N VAL A 249 6.73 21.53 9.28
CA VAL A 249 5.90 20.73 10.18
C VAL A 249 6.56 20.73 11.54
N TYR A 250 5.75 20.88 12.59
CA TYR A 250 6.20 20.78 13.97
C TYR A 250 5.63 19.53 14.61
N ALA A 251 6.40 18.89 15.47
CA ALA A 251 5.94 17.78 16.29
C ALA A 251 6.54 17.86 17.70
N VAL A 252 5.98 17.10 18.63
CA VAL A 252 6.48 16.95 20.00
C VAL A 252 6.53 15.48 20.37
N THR A 253 7.44 15.10 21.26
CA THR A 253 7.59 13.73 21.77
C THR A 253 7.94 13.76 23.25
N ASP A 254 7.54 12.73 23.99
CA ASP A 254 7.93 12.50 25.38
C ASP A 254 9.30 11.81 25.52
N LEU A 255 9.86 11.34 24.42
CA LEU A 255 11.21 10.77 24.39
C LEU A 255 12.23 11.88 24.63
N THR A 256 13.14 11.65 25.57
CA THR A 256 14.32 12.51 25.79
C THR A 256 15.32 12.38 24.63
N ALA A 257 16.24 13.33 24.51
CA ALA A 257 17.29 13.30 23.48
C ALA A 257 18.21 12.07 23.57
N GLU A 258 18.35 11.48 24.75
CA GLU A 258 19.10 10.23 24.95
C GLU A 258 18.30 8.99 24.50
N GLN A 259 16.98 9.06 24.60
CA GLN A 259 16.09 7.97 24.22
C GLN A 259 15.79 7.93 22.72
N ALA A 260 15.72 9.09 22.06
CA ALA A 260 15.56 9.18 20.60
C ALA A 260 16.18 10.48 20.06
N ASP A 261 17.14 10.33 19.16
CA ASP A 261 17.80 11.43 18.48
C ASP A 261 17.02 11.92 17.24
N ALA A 262 17.49 12.99 16.60
CA ALA A 262 16.80 13.54 15.44
C ALA A 262 16.70 12.56 14.25
N PRO A 263 17.75 11.80 13.88
CA PRO A 263 17.65 10.72 12.89
C PRO A 263 16.59 9.67 13.22
N GLU A 264 16.53 9.19 14.47
CA GLU A 264 15.53 8.19 14.90
C GLU A 264 14.11 8.76 14.79
N ILE A 265 13.88 9.98 15.28
CA ILE A 265 12.60 10.66 15.16
C ILE A 265 12.23 10.87 13.68
N ALA A 266 13.18 11.28 12.84
CA ALA A 266 12.98 11.47 11.40
C ALA A 266 12.57 10.17 10.71
N HIS A 267 13.20 9.06 11.10
CA HIS A 267 12.88 7.73 10.61
C HIS A 267 11.44 7.35 10.98
N ARG A 268 11.07 7.42 12.27
CA ARG A 268 9.73 7.07 12.76
C ARG A 268 8.62 7.91 12.12
N VAL A 269 8.85 9.22 11.95
CA VAL A 269 7.87 10.09 11.26
C VAL A 269 7.75 9.75 9.78
N ARG A 270 8.84 9.33 9.12
CA ARG A 270 8.77 8.87 7.73
C ARG A 270 8.01 7.55 7.61
N GLU A 271 8.22 6.62 8.54
CA GLU A 271 7.48 5.37 8.59
C GLU A 271 5.99 5.61 8.74
N HIS A 272 5.61 6.53 9.65
CA HIS A 272 4.25 6.99 9.81
C HIS A 272 3.65 7.48 8.47
N TRP A 273 4.34 8.34 7.73
CA TRP A 273 3.84 8.78 6.40
C TRP A 273 3.88 7.69 5.34
N GLY A 274 4.79 6.72 5.46
CA GLY A 274 4.84 5.56 4.57
C GLY A 274 3.61 4.66 4.68
N ILE A 275 2.78 4.80 5.71
CA ILE A 275 1.54 4.04 5.90
C ILE A 275 0.48 4.45 4.88
N GLU A 276 0.44 5.74 4.52
CA GLU A 276 -0.39 6.23 3.41
C GLU A 276 -0.07 5.44 2.12
N ASN A 277 1.22 5.15 1.87
CA ASN A 277 1.65 4.35 0.72
C ASN A 277 1.43 2.84 0.91
N LYS A 278 1.60 2.30 2.13
CA LYS A 278 1.54 0.85 2.39
C LYS A 278 0.11 0.31 2.47
N ILE A 279 -0.85 1.08 2.99
CA ILE A 279 -2.22 0.62 3.21
C ILE A 279 -3.18 1.24 2.23
N HIS A 280 -3.12 2.55 2.00
CA HIS A 280 -4.11 3.13 1.09
C HIS A 280 -3.94 2.52 -0.30
N HIS A 281 -2.70 2.35 -0.76
CA HIS A 281 -2.45 1.69 -2.05
C HIS A 281 -2.82 0.19 -2.07
N VAL A 282 -2.48 -0.60 -1.04
CA VAL A 282 -2.73 -2.07 -1.05
C VAL A 282 -4.21 -2.38 -0.83
N ARG A 283 -4.90 -1.65 0.04
CA ARG A 283 -6.36 -1.75 0.20
C ARG A 283 -7.11 -1.27 -1.05
N ASP A 284 -6.72 -0.14 -1.63
CA ASP A 284 -7.43 0.42 -2.79
C ASP A 284 -7.10 -0.32 -4.08
N THR A 285 -5.91 -0.90 -4.23
CA THR A 285 -5.44 -1.50 -5.50
C THR A 285 -5.44 -3.04 -5.45
N THR A 286 -4.81 -3.64 -4.44
CA THR A 286 -4.73 -5.10 -4.30
C THR A 286 -6.07 -5.66 -3.85
N PHE A 287 -6.75 -4.99 -2.92
CA PHE A 287 -8.07 -5.38 -2.43
C PHE A 287 -9.21 -4.58 -3.04
N ALA A 288 -9.01 -3.69 -4.03
CA ALA A 288 -10.09 -2.97 -4.71
C ALA A 288 -11.21 -2.46 -3.77
N GLU A 289 -10.86 -2.04 -2.55
CA GLU A 289 -11.79 -1.80 -1.45
C GLU A 289 -12.77 -0.68 -1.81
N ASP A 290 -12.25 0.33 -2.50
CA ASP A 290 -13.02 1.43 -3.10
C ASP A 290 -13.95 1.00 -4.25
N ALA A 291 -13.71 -0.17 -4.87
CA ALA A 291 -14.55 -0.74 -5.91
C ALA A 291 -15.53 -1.81 -5.39
N SER A 292 -15.41 -2.23 -4.13
CA SER A 292 -16.33 -3.21 -3.53
C SER A 292 -17.75 -2.66 -3.47
N ARG A 293 -18.70 -3.40 -4.09
CA ARG A 293 -20.14 -3.06 -4.11
C ARG A 293 -20.95 -3.78 -3.04
N VAL A 294 -20.30 -4.43 -2.07
CA VAL A 294 -20.99 -5.10 -0.96
C VAL A 294 -21.53 -4.04 0.01
N ARG A 295 -22.86 -3.95 0.14
CA ARG A 295 -23.57 -2.79 0.74
C ARG A 295 -24.42 -3.13 1.97
N THR A 296 -24.32 -4.35 2.51
CA THR A 296 -25.36 -4.85 3.44
C THR A 296 -24.77 -5.31 4.78
N GLY A 297 -25.23 -4.71 5.87
CA GLY A 297 -24.89 -5.13 7.24
C GLY A 297 -23.43 -4.87 7.62
N THR A 298 -22.88 -5.75 8.45
CA THR A 298 -21.46 -5.74 8.90
C THR A 298 -20.48 -6.34 7.90
N ALA A 299 -20.95 -6.68 6.70
CA ALA A 299 -20.13 -7.30 5.66
C ALA A 299 -18.97 -6.44 5.15
N PRO A 300 -19.06 -5.10 5.05
CA PRO A 300 -17.92 -4.28 4.64
C PRO A 300 -16.75 -4.35 5.65
N PRO A 301 -16.93 -4.05 6.96
CA PRO A 301 -15.86 -4.21 7.95
C PRO A 301 -15.30 -5.64 8.01
N ALA A 302 -16.17 -6.66 7.96
CA ALA A 302 -15.74 -8.06 8.05
C ALA A 302 -14.89 -8.54 6.85
N MET A 303 -15.07 -7.92 5.68
CA MET A 303 -14.27 -8.19 4.49
C MET A 303 -12.91 -7.46 4.51
N GLU A 304 -12.78 -6.45 5.37
CA GLU A 304 -11.64 -5.53 5.46
C GLU A 304 -10.63 -5.92 6.57
N GLY A 305 -11.08 -6.67 7.59
CA GLY A 305 -10.33 -6.99 8.82
C GLY A 305 -9.07 -7.87 8.73
N GLY A 306 -8.67 -8.31 7.54
CA GLY A 306 -7.57 -9.27 7.36
C GLY A 306 -6.51 -8.79 6.39
N SER A 307 -5.66 -7.83 6.77
CA SER A 307 -4.45 -7.49 6.00
C SER A 307 -3.19 -7.88 6.77
N ARG A 308 -2.57 -8.99 6.35
CA ARG A 308 -1.22 -9.38 6.74
C ARG A 308 -0.28 -8.96 5.61
N ASP A 309 0.77 -8.22 5.93
CA ASP A 309 1.93 -8.14 5.04
C ASP A 309 2.75 -9.44 5.23
N GLU A 310 2.79 -10.29 4.20
CA GLU A 310 3.66 -11.47 4.14
C GLU A 310 5.10 -11.13 3.68
N ARG A 311 5.55 -9.87 3.83
CA ARG A 311 6.92 -9.40 3.51
C ARG A 311 7.95 -9.54 4.63
N THR A 312 7.87 -10.54 5.51
CA THR A 312 8.91 -10.72 6.56
C THR A 312 9.75 -11.99 6.42
N ARG A 313 9.68 -12.66 5.28
CA ARG A 313 10.77 -13.50 4.80
C ARG A 313 11.09 -13.10 3.38
N ASN A 314 12.39 -12.93 3.11
CA ASN A 314 12.98 -12.92 1.78
C ASN A 314 13.22 -11.54 1.13
N GLY A 315 14.33 -10.89 1.51
CA GLY A 315 15.00 -9.87 0.68
C GLY A 315 15.46 -10.39 -0.70
N TRP A 316 15.30 -11.69 -0.98
CA TRP A 316 15.53 -12.33 -2.27
C TRP A 316 14.25 -12.48 -3.13
N TYR A 317 13.05 -12.28 -2.56
CA TYR A 317 11.78 -12.36 -3.29
C TYR A 317 11.28 -11.00 -3.80
N TYR A 318 11.77 -9.88 -3.24
CA TYR A 318 11.41 -8.55 -3.73
C TYR A 318 11.86 -8.32 -5.17
N TRP A 319 12.92 -9.00 -5.59
CA TRP A 319 13.33 -8.97 -6.99
C TRP A 319 12.36 -9.81 -7.86
N GLY A 320 12.10 -11.05 -7.47
CA GLY A 320 11.21 -11.96 -8.19
C GLY A 320 9.75 -11.51 -8.27
N MET A 321 9.22 -10.76 -7.30
CA MET A 321 7.81 -10.33 -7.28
C MET A 321 7.57 -9.06 -8.12
N GLN A 322 8.53 -8.14 -8.20
CA GLN A 322 8.51 -7.07 -9.22
C GLN A 322 8.65 -7.68 -10.61
N GLU A 323 9.54 -8.67 -10.76
CA GLU A 323 9.72 -9.41 -12.01
C GLU A 323 8.45 -10.17 -12.42
N GLU A 324 7.75 -10.82 -11.49
CA GLU A 324 6.50 -11.55 -11.75
C GLU A 324 5.34 -10.61 -12.08
N THR A 325 5.28 -9.44 -11.43
CA THR A 325 4.27 -8.42 -11.73
C THR A 325 4.55 -7.74 -13.08
N ALA A 326 5.82 -7.49 -13.40
CA ALA A 326 6.22 -6.98 -14.71
C ALA A 326 5.98 -8.00 -15.81
N ARG A 327 6.32 -9.28 -15.57
CA ARG A 327 5.98 -10.40 -16.45
C ARG A 327 4.48 -10.49 -16.68
N SER A 328 3.66 -10.35 -15.64
CA SER A 328 2.20 -10.35 -15.78
C SER A 328 1.68 -9.18 -16.63
N ALA A 329 2.18 -7.96 -16.43
CA ALA A 329 1.81 -6.82 -17.27
C ALA A 329 2.27 -6.99 -18.72
N ILE A 330 3.50 -7.52 -18.94
CA ILE A 330 4.06 -7.81 -20.26
C ILE A 330 3.28 -8.94 -20.96
N ASP A 331 2.98 -10.02 -20.25
CA ASP A 331 2.24 -11.15 -20.82
C ASP A 331 0.79 -10.75 -21.14
N THR A 332 0.18 -9.87 -20.33
CA THR A 332 -1.13 -9.26 -20.63
C THR A 332 -1.06 -8.34 -21.84
N PHE A 333 0.00 -7.53 -21.95
CA PHE A 333 0.25 -6.68 -23.12
C PHE A 333 0.43 -7.52 -24.40
N ILE A 334 1.22 -8.59 -24.35
CA ILE A 334 1.42 -9.52 -25.47
C ILE A 334 0.11 -10.25 -25.81
N SER A 335 -0.69 -10.62 -24.81
CA SER A 335 -2.00 -11.25 -25.03
C SER A 335 -2.97 -10.37 -25.82
N ALA A 336 -2.82 -9.04 -25.77
CA ALA A 336 -3.61 -8.13 -26.59
C ALA A 336 -3.40 -8.35 -28.10
N PHE A 337 -2.20 -8.78 -28.52
CA PHE A 337 -1.91 -9.13 -29.92
C PHE A 337 -2.56 -10.45 -30.34
N ASN A 338 -2.94 -11.29 -29.38
CA ASN A 338 -3.55 -12.60 -29.60
C ASN A 338 -5.05 -12.65 -29.26
N ALA A 339 -5.65 -11.50 -28.94
CA ALA A 339 -7.06 -11.42 -28.56
C ALA A 339 -7.99 -11.99 -29.64
N SER A 340 -9.14 -12.55 -29.23
CA SER A 340 -10.15 -13.09 -30.15
C SER A 340 -10.87 -12.02 -30.97
N ASP A 341 -11.01 -10.81 -30.42
CA ASP A 341 -11.73 -9.69 -31.01
C ASP A 341 -11.16 -8.35 -30.52
N ASP A 342 -11.60 -7.25 -31.13
CA ASP A 342 -11.08 -5.91 -30.86
C ASP A 342 -11.54 -5.35 -29.51
N SER A 343 -12.72 -5.73 -29.01
CA SER A 343 -13.20 -5.27 -27.70
C SER A 343 -12.34 -5.85 -26.58
N TYR A 344 -11.85 -7.07 -26.77
CA TYR A 344 -10.94 -7.72 -25.84
C TYR A 344 -9.53 -7.11 -25.85
N VAL A 345 -9.08 -6.56 -26.99
CA VAL A 345 -7.82 -5.79 -27.07
C VAL A 345 -7.86 -4.58 -26.13
N THR A 346 -8.90 -3.76 -26.20
CA THR A 346 -9.02 -2.56 -25.34
C THR A 346 -8.99 -2.93 -23.86
N ALA A 347 -9.68 -4.02 -23.49
CA ALA A 347 -9.73 -4.51 -22.11
C ALA A 347 -8.38 -5.00 -21.61
N LEU A 348 -7.61 -5.73 -22.43
CA LEU A 348 -6.26 -6.21 -22.09
C LEU A 348 -5.26 -5.07 -22.00
N LEU A 349 -5.29 -4.12 -22.94
CA LEU A 349 -4.41 -2.95 -22.90
C LEU A 349 -4.70 -2.05 -21.69
N SER A 350 -5.96 -1.92 -21.28
CA SER A 350 -6.33 -1.17 -20.08
C SER A 350 -5.92 -1.87 -18.77
N GLN A 351 -5.70 -3.19 -18.81
CA GLN A 351 -5.16 -3.97 -17.69
C GLN A 351 -3.63 -3.97 -17.64
N ALA A 352 -2.96 -3.79 -18.79
CA ALA A 352 -1.51 -3.84 -18.90
C ALA A 352 -0.85 -2.46 -18.86
N LEU A 353 -1.53 -1.40 -19.33
CA LEU A 353 -0.96 -0.07 -19.56
C LEU A 353 -1.57 0.97 -18.64
N THR A 354 -0.81 2.00 -18.29
CA THR A 354 -1.38 3.22 -17.69
C THR A 354 -2.14 4.03 -18.74
N SER A 355 -3.16 4.78 -18.32
CA SER A 355 -3.95 5.63 -19.22
C SER A 355 -3.13 6.66 -20.00
N ASP A 356 -2.00 7.11 -19.43
CA ASP A 356 -1.05 8.07 -19.98
C ASP A 356 0.22 7.42 -20.55
N VAL A 357 0.14 6.14 -20.94
CA VAL A 357 1.26 5.39 -21.52
C VAL A 357 1.90 6.13 -22.70
N VAL A 358 3.24 6.17 -22.74
CA VAL A 358 3.99 6.73 -23.87
C VAL A 358 4.54 5.58 -24.72
N PHE A 359 4.14 5.54 -25.99
CA PHE A 359 4.53 4.48 -26.93
C PHE A 359 5.46 5.02 -28.01
N TRP A 360 6.62 4.37 -28.15
CA TRP A 360 7.62 4.63 -29.18
C TRP A 360 7.66 3.43 -30.12
N GLY A 361 6.99 3.55 -31.26
CA GLY A 361 6.99 2.53 -32.30
C GLY A 361 7.79 2.96 -33.54
N PRO A 362 7.83 2.11 -34.58
CA PRO A 362 8.57 2.38 -35.83
C PRO A 362 8.14 3.68 -36.54
N LEU A 363 6.90 4.13 -36.31
CA LEU A 363 6.31 5.32 -36.92
C LEU A 363 6.45 6.58 -36.03
N GLY A 364 7.11 6.48 -34.87
CA GLY A 364 7.38 7.59 -33.96
C GLY A 364 6.67 7.49 -32.61
N ARG A 365 6.62 8.62 -31.91
CA ARG A 365 6.10 8.75 -30.55
C ARG A 365 4.59 9.00 -30.54
N SER A 366 3.87 8.30 -29.67
CA SER A 366 2.45 8.52 -29.42
C SER A 366 2.13 8.35 -27.93
N GLU A 367 0.97 8.86 -27.50
CA GLU A 367 0.53 8.85 -26.10
C GLU A 367 -0.88 8.28 -25.97
N GLY A 368 -1.12 7.56 -24.87
CA GLY A 368 -2.40 7.01 -24.49
C GLY A 368 -2.68 5.62 -25.06
N ILE A 369 -3.56 4.88 -24.37
CA ILE A 369 -3.92 3.50 -24.70
C ILE A 369 -4.44 3.37 -26.14
N ALA A 370 -5.25 4.32 -26.60
CA ALA A 370 -5.79 4.32 -27.97
C ALA A 370 -4.70 4.35 -29.05
N ALA A 371 -3.53 4.95 -28.77
CA ALA A 371 -2.43 4.94 -29.71
C ALA A 371 -1.76 3.56 -29.80
N VAL A 372 -1.61 2.90 -28.65
CA VAL A 372 -1.07 1.53 -28.57
C VAL A 372 -2.04 0.52 -29.18
N GLU A 373 -3.33 0.71 -28.94
CA GLU A 373 -4.40 -0.10 -29.52
C GLU A 373 -4.38 -0.07 -31.05
N ARG A 374 -4.22 1.10 -31.67
CA ARG A 374 -4.07 1.21 -33.13
C ARG A 374 -2.90 0.39 -33.65
N PHE A 375 -1.75 0.47 -32.98
CA PHE A 375 -0.58 -0.33 -33.35
C PHE A 375 -0.82 -1.84 -33.21
N VAL A 376 -1.45 -2.29 -32.12
CA VAL A 376 -1.81 -3.70 -31.90
C VAL A 376 -2.79 -4.19 -32.96
N LEU A 377 -3.79 -3.38 -33.31
CA LEU A 377 -4.76 -3.71 -34.35
C LEU A 377 -4.14 -3.74 -35.75
N ASP A 378 -3.20 -2.85 -36.05
CA ASP A 378 -2.47 -2.86 -37.33
C ASP A 378 -1.65 -4.14 -37.51
N ILE A 379 -1.01 -4.64 -36.43
CA ILE A 379 -0.31 -5.93 -36.46
C ILE A 379 -1.30 -7.10 -36.56
N ARG A 380 -2.42 -7.07 -35.84
CA ARG A 380 -3.45 -8.14 -35.88
C ARG A 380 -4.16 -8.25 -37.22
N ARG A 381 -4.33 -7.13 -37.92
CA ARG A 381 -5.06 -7.03 -39.21
C ARG A 381 -4.12 -7.04 -40.42
N HIS A 382 -2.87 -7.45 -40.24
CA HIS A 382 -1.88 -7.42 -41.31
C HIS A 382 -2.35 -8.25 -42.53
N PRO A 383 -2.15 -7.78 -43.78
CA PRO A 383 -2.66 -8.43 -45.00
C PRO A 383 -2.16 -9.87 -45.24
N ALA A 384 -1.11 -10.28 -44.53
CA ALA A 384 -0.47 -11.59 -44.65
C ALA A 384 -1.14 -12.70 -43.79
N GLY A 385 -2.26 -12.41 -43.12
CA GLY A 385 -3.03 -13.36 -42.32
C GLY A 385 -2.89 -13.16 -40.81
N THR A 386 -3.77 -13.80 -40.04
CA THR A 386 -3.75 -13.75 -38.58
C THR A 386 -2.54 -14.51 -38.04
N GLY A 387 -1.78 -13.91 -37.14
CA GLY A 387 -0.60 -14.52 -36.52
C GLY A 387 -0.67 -14.48 -35.01
N THR A 388 0.24 -15.22 -34.37
CA THR A 388 0.38 -15.26 -32.90
C THR A 388 1.69 -14.59 -32.51
N MET A 389 1.61 -13.68 -31.54
CA MET A 389 2.78 -13.07 -30.91
C MET A 389 3.13 -13.83 -29.64
N VAL A 390 4.39 -14.25 -29.50
CA VAL A 390 4.86 -14.98 -28.33
C VAL A 390 6.16 -14.35 -27.83
N ARG A 391 6.27 -14.17 -26.52
CA ARG A 391 7.53 -13.80 -25.87
C ARG A 391 8.52 -14.96 -26.00
N CYS A 392 9.67 -14.73 -26.61
CA CYS A 392 10.68 -15.77 -26.87
C CYS A 392 11.93 -15.66 -25.98
N SER A 393 12.04 -14.60 -25.16
CA SER A 393 13.09 -14.47 -24.14
C SER A 393 12.53 -14.46 -22.72
N ALA A 394 13.39 -14.67 -21.73
CA ALA A 394 13.11 -14.22 -20.37
C ALA A 394 12.91 -12.69 -20.35
N VAL A 395 12.14 -12.21 -19.37
CA VAL A 395 12.03 -10.78 -19.09
C VAL A 395 13.23 -10.40 -18.23
N ASP A 396 14.10 -9.57 -18.78
CA ASP A 396 15.21 -8.96 -18.05
C ASP A 396 14.74 -7.62 -17.49
N MET A 397 14.69 -7.49 -16.17
CA MET A 397 14.14 -6.32 -15.50
C MET A 397 15.23 -5.75 -14.60
N PRO A 398 15.76 -4.54 -14.84
CA PRO A 398 16.50 -3.77 -13.84
C PRO A 398 15.64 -2.61 -13.29
N ASP A 399 15.41 -2.61 -11.97
CA ASP A 399 14.48 -1.70 -11.29
C ASP A 399 13.10 -1.64 -11.97
N GLU A 400 12.65 -0.45 -12.38
CA GLU A 400 11.34 -0.21 -13.00
C GLU A 400 11.33 -0.42 -14.53
N TRP A 401 12.46 -0.82 -15.14
CA TRP A 401 12.55 -1.11 -16.56
C TRP A 401 12.54 -2.62 -16.80
N ALA A 402 11.88 -3.06 -17.87
CA ALA A 402 11.91 -4.44 -18.32
C ALA A 402 12.17 -4.52 -19.82
N ARG A 403 12.90 -5.54 -20.23
CA ARG A 403 13.27 -5.84 -21.61
C ARG A 403 12.92 -7.28 -21.94
N TYR A 404 12.30 -7.49 -23.09
CA TYR A 404 11.99 -8.83 -23.58
C TYR A 404 12.00 -8.87 -25.11
N GLN A 405 12.18 -10.07 -25.65
CA GLN A 405 12.10 -10.36 -27.08
C GLN A 405 10.82 -11.12 -27.38
N TRP A 406 10.26 -10.86 -28.54
CA TRP A 406 9.06 -11.51 -29.03
C TRP A 406 9.21 -11.91 -30.49
N VAL A 407 8.44 -12.91 -30.88
CA VAL A 407 8.31 -13.39 -32.25
C VAL A 407 6.83 -13.34 -32.63
N PHE A 408 6.54 -12.91 -33.85
CA PHE A 408 5.22 -13.00 -34.45
C PHE A 408 5.26 -14.02 -35.60
N THR A 409 4.46 -15.07 -35.49
CA THR A 409 4.41 -16.19 -36.46
C THR A 409 3.05 -16.31 -37.10
N THR A 410 3.01 -16.60 -38.41
CA THR A 410 1.77 -16.96 -39.11
C THR A 410 1.59 -18.49 -39.16
N PRO A 411 0.35 -19.01 -39.29
CA PRO A 411 0.05 -20.44 -39.34
C PRO A 411 0.85 -21.23 -40.38
N ASP A 412 1.27 -20.58 -41.46
CA ASP A 412 2.01 -21.17 -42.58
C ASP A 412 3.52 -21.37 -42.29
N GLY A 413 3.93 -21.20 -41.02
CA GLY A 413 5.14 -21.84 -40.49
C GLY A 413 6.45 -21.05 -40.51
N GLY A 414 6.43 -19.75 -40.82
CA GLY A 414 7.60 -18.88 -40.69
C GLY A 414 7.44 -17.82 -39.61
N PRO A 415 8.47 -17.51 -38.79
CA PRO A 415 8.50 -16.22 -38.10
C PRO A 415 8.35 -15.12 -39.16
N ARG A 416 7.62 -14.05 -38.85
CA ARG A 416 7.39 -12.93 -39.77
C ARG A 416 7.97 -11.62 -39.26
N LEU A 417 7.89 -11.40 -37.96
CA LEU A 417 8.48 -10.26 -37.28
C LEU A 417 9.13 -10.75 -35.99
N THR A 418 10.29 -10.20 -35.69
CA THR A 418 10.90 -10.33 -34.37
C THR A 418 11.15 -8.94 -33.83
N GLY A 419 11.10 -8.81 -32.51
CA GLY A 419 11.33 -7.52 -31.90
C GLY A 419 11.84 -7.65 -30.49
N THR A 420 12.44 -6.56 -30.03
CA THR A 420 12.81 -6.36 -28.63
C THR A 420 12.05 -5.14 -28.14
N ASP A 421 11.29 -5.33 -27.07
CA ASP A 421 10.60 -4.24 -26.41
C ASP A 421 11.34 -3.89 -25.12
N VAL A 422 11.42 -2.59 -24.85
CA VAL A 422 11.83 -2.05 -23.56
C VAL A 422 10.64 -1.30 -22.98
N VAL A 423 10.17 -1.73 -21.82
CA VAL A 423 9.02 -1.16 -21.14
C VAL A 423 9.42 -0.58 -19.80
N HIS A 424 8.80 0.53 -19.42
CA HIS A 424 8.89 1.08 -18.08
C HIS A 424 7.61 0.77 -17.32
N LEU A 425 7.75 0.34 -16.07
CA LEU A 425 6.64 -0.02 -15.20
C LEU A 425 6.47 1.02 -14.10
N ARG A 426 5.23 1.49 -13.97
CA ARG A 426 4.82 2.38 -12.89
C ARG A 426 3.60 1.79 -12.20
N ARG A 427 3.77 1.41 -10.94
CA ARG A 427 2.73 0.78 -10.11
C ARG A 427 2.15 -0.47 -10.80
N SER A 428 3.03 -1.36 -11.26
CA SER A 428 2.66 -2.66 -11.85
C SER A 428 1.98 -2.60 -13.23
N LEU A 429 1.88 -1.42 -13.83
CA LEU A 429 1.38 -1.20 -15.19
C LEU A 429 2.49 -0.59 -16.04
N ILE A 430 2.44 -0.83 -17.34
CA ILE A 430 3.40 -0.26 -18.28
C ILE A 430 2.99 1.20 -18.58
N ASP A 431 3.86 2.16 -18.26
CA ASP A 431 3.66 3.57 -18.58
C ASP A 431 4.57 4.07 -19.72
N GLN A 432 5.53 3.26 -20.14
CA GLN A 432 6.27 3.50 -21.36
C GLN A 432 6.55 2.20 -22.11
N VAL A 433 6.39 2.22 -23.44
CA VAL A 433 6.76 1.10 -24.33
C VAL A 433 7.68 1.65 -25.41
N ILE A 434 8.81 1.00 -25.63
CA ILE A 434 9.75 1.29 -26.71
C ILE A 434 9.93 0.00 -27.51
N VAL A 435 9.43 -0.01 -28.74
CA VAL A 435 9.43 -1.19 -29.62
C VAL A 435 10.56 -1.06 -30.63
N PHE A 436 11.46 -2.06 -30.64
CA PHE A 436 12.44 -2.25 -31.71
C PHE A 436 12.06 -3.49 -32.50
N ALA A 437 11.35 -3.32 -33.61
CA ALA A 437 11.02 -4.40 -34.54
C ALA A 437 12.08 -4.51 -35.65
N GLY A 438 12.51 -5.74 -35.98
CA GLY A 438 13.45 -6.03 -37.06
C GLY A 438 12.85 -6.95 -38.14
N GLU A 439 13.47 -6.99 -39.32
CA GLU A 439 13.20 -8.01 -40.35
C GLU A 439 13.97 -9.30 -40.06
N ILE A 440 13.45 -10.42 -40.57
CA ILE A 440 14.04 -11.76 -40.39
C ILE A 440 15.15 -11.95 -41.42
N GLU A 441 16.37 -12.26 -40.94
CA GLU A 441 17.41 -12.75 -41.84
C GLU A 441 16.89 -14.00 -42.57
N PRO A 442 16.97 -14.05 -43.91
CA PRO A 442 16.61 -15.26 -44.64
C PRO A 442 17.58 -16.36 -44.22
N SER A 443 17.03 -17.45 -43.69
CA SER A 443 17.81 -18.63 -43.28
C SER A 443 18.72 -19.07 -44.43
N ALA A 444 20.03 -18.92 -44.24
CA ALA A 444 21.03 -19.45 -45.17
C ALA A 444 20.90 -20.98 -45.21
N SER A 445 20.69 -21.48 -46.44
CA SER A 445 20.71 -22.88 -46.88
C SER A 445 21.95 -23.66 -46.50
#